data_AF-A0A822E7C4-F1
#
_entry.id   AF-A0A822E7C4-F1
#
_cell.length_a   1.000
_cell.length_b   1.000
_cell.length_c   1.000
_cell.angle_alpha   90.00
_cell.angle_beta   90.00
_cell.angle_gamma   90.00
#
_symmetry.space_group_name_H-M   'P 1'
#
loop_
_entity.id
_entity.type
_entity.pdbx_description
1 polymer ?
#
loop_
_entity_poly.entity_id
_entity_poly.type
_entity_poly.pdbx_seq_one_letter_code
_entity_poly.pdbx_strand_id
1 'polypeptide(L)'
;SRYPIELNIWHRCSIEIYGQKFTLIVDQESPVVTYELFSTNILWPRSFTFIGNLPIQYRSFDTLSNFIIFEGFRGAIQKIILNNHPLNDIRQDAIELFNISEYRGYPCHPNPCTLNKICQQTELNNYTCHTRYKQSNMKDISIELDGRQNLMYSYVPLNLNRNYFKLLFRTKTSYGLIFYIGDTTINVFSQYISLTIVNGFIQFTVKTEENSTEVFLRSKIRIDDGQWHRIEIERFRRRITMKLDDSYPRRTVSLSKLTTFRPNPTYIYIGGYHRLCGHDEQHCRAYRGCLKNFFMDKYFIDLFNDEINQYYPLKQC
;
A
#
# COMPACT_ATOMS: atom_id res chain seq x y z
N SER A 1 13.79 -17.60 -27.53
CA SER A 1 13.88 -18.71 -26.57
C SER A 1 13.98 -20.02 -27.34
N ARG A 2 14.58 -21.07 -26.77
CA ARG A 2 14.56 -22.41 -27.40
C ARG A 2 13.23 -23.11 -27.20
N TYR A 3 12.53 -22.76 -26.11
CA TYR A 3 11.24 -23.33 -25.75
C TYR A 3 10.19 -22.23 -25.55
N PRO A 4 8.90 -22.56 -25.71
CA PRO A 4 7.82 -21.66 -25.28
C PRO A 4 7.98 -21.30 -23.81
N ILE A 5 7.76 -20.04 -23.46
CA ILE A 5 7.72 -19.61 -22.06
C ILE A 5 6.44 -20.10 -21.39
N GLU A 6 6.52 -20.37 -20.10
CA GLU A 6 5.33 -20.67 -19.30
C GLU A 6 4.49 -19.40 -19.09
N LEU A 7 3.17 -19.56 -19.02
CA LEU A 7 2.27 -18.41 -18.84
C LEU A 7 1.99 -18.19 -17.35
N ASN A 8 1.79 -16.92 -16.98
CA ASN A 8 1.45 -16.49 -15.61
C ASN A 8 2.51 -16.78 -14.54
N ILE A 9 3.76 -16.97 -14.93
CA ILE A 9 4.90 -16.97 -14.01
C ILE A 9 5.90 -15.90 -14.41
N TRP A 10 6.75 -15.51 -13.47
CA TRP A 10 7.82 -14.57 -13.75
C TRP A 10 8.96 -15.24 -14.51
N HIS A 11 9.40 -14.57 -15.57
CA HIS A 11 10.57 -14.94 -16.35
C HIS A 11 11.64 -13.85 -16.25
N ARG A 12 12.90 -14.26 -16.33
CA ARG A 12 14.05 -13.35 -16.48
C ARG A 12 14.49 -13.37 -17.93
N CYS A 13 14.56 -12.20 -18.55
CA CYS A 13 15.09 -12.06 -19.91
C CYS A 13 16.31 -11.14 -19.89
N SER A 14 17.41 -11.56 -20.52
CA SER A 14 18.62 -10.77 -20.71
C SER A 14 18.99 -10.77 -22.19
N ILE A 15 19.22 -9.57 -22.72
CA ILE A 15 19.64 -9.34 -24.10
C ILE A 15 20.98 -8.62 -24.04
N GLU A 16 21.98 -9.17 -24.72
CA GLU A 16 23.31 -8.59 -24.84
C GLU A 16 23.70 -8.49 -26.31
N ILE A 17 24.15 -7.30 -26.71
CA ILE A 17 24.60 -7.03 -28.07
C ILE A 17 26.06 -6.60 -27.98
N TYR A 18 26.95 -7.37 -28.62
CA TYR A 18 28.38 -7.10 -28.65
C TYR A 18 28.90 -7.20 -30.08
N GLY A 19 29.21 -6.05 -30.69
CA GLY A 19 29.57 -5.98 -32.10
C GLY A 19 28.43 -6.52 -32.99
N GLN A 20 28.70 -7.61 -33.70
CA GLN A 20 27.73 -8.31 -34.57
C GLN A 20 27.02 -9.47 -33.88
N LYS A 21 27.35 -9.75 -32.61
CA LYS A 21 26.81 -10.89 -31.85
C LYS A 21 25.64 -10.43 -31.00
N PHE A 22 24.50 -11.09 -31.16
CA PHE A 22 23.27 -10.89 -30.38
C PHE A 22 23.04 -12.12 -29.53
N THR A 23 22.92 -11.92 -28.22
CA THR A 23 22.73 -12.99 -27.24
C THR A 23 21.43 -12.74 -26.49
N LEU A 24 20.55 -13.75 -26.47
CA LEU A 24 19.32 -13.76 -25.69
C LEU A 24 19.40 -14.90 -24.67
N ILE A 25 19.16 -14.59 -23.41
CA ILE A 25 19.08 -15.54 -22.30
C ILE A 25 17.71 -15.40 -21.67
N VAL A 26 16.98 -16.51 -21.56
CA VAL A 26 15.69 -16.58 -20.86
C VAL A 26 15.85 -17.54 -19.70
N ASP A 27 15.51 -17.07 -18.50
CA ASP A 27 15.64 -17.78 -17.23
C ASP A 27 17.04 -18.35 -16.99
N GLN A 28 17.13 -19.66 -16.77
CA GLN A 28 18.39 -20.40 -16.59
C GLN A 28 18.73 -21.23 -17.84
N GLU A 29 18.13 -20.93 -19.00
CA GLU A 29 18.40 -21.63 -20.25
C GLU A 29 19.79 -21.29 -20.81
N SER A 30 20.30 -22.19 -21.66
CA SER A 30 21.49 -21.91 -22.46
C SER A 30 21.24 -20.73 -23.41
N PRO A 31 22.19 -19.78 -23.55
CA PRO A 31 22.02 -18.63 -24.41
C PRO A 31 21.68 -19.01 -25.85
N VAL A 32 20.77 -18.24 -26.46
CA VAL A 32 20.51 -18.24 -27.90
C VAL A 32 21.35 -17.14 -28.51
N VAL A 33 22.20 -17.50 -29.48
CA VAL A 33 23.16 -16.59 -30.10
C VAL A 33 22.90 -16.52 -31.60
N THR A 34 22.79 -15.29 -32.11
CA THR A 34 22.69 -14.99 -33.54
C THR A 34 23.77 -13.97 -33.92
N TYR A 35 24.18 -13.97 -35.18
CA TYR A 35 25.10 -13.00 -35.76
C TYR A 35 24.40 -12.25 -36.89
N GLU A 36 24.50 -10.92 -36.92
CA GLU A 36 24.02 -10.11 -38.05
C GLU A 36 25.17 -9.35 -38.70
N LEU A 37 25.19 -9.39 -40.04
CA LEU A 37 26.16 -8.69 -40.88
C LEU A 37 25.66 -7.27 -41.18
N PHE A 38 25.72 -6.37 -40.21
CA PHE A 38 25.49 -4.95 -40.51
C PHE A 38 26.77 -4.29 -41.02
N SER A 39 26.65 -3.48 -42.09
CA SER A 39 27.69 -2.52 -42.43
C SER A 39 27.84 -1.54 -41.27
N THR A 40 29.08 -1.36 -40.83
CA THR A 40 29.42 -0.55 -39.67
C THR A 40 29.05 0.91 -39.92
N ASN A 41 27.92 1.35 -39.36
CA ASN A 41 27.63 2.71 -38.84
C ASN A 41 26.14 2.82 -38.47
N ILE A 42 25.70 2.11 -37.42
CA ILE A 42 24.39 2.39 -36.83
C ILE A 42 24.56 3.50 -35.78
N LEU A 43 24.62 4.74 -36.24
CA LEU A 43 24.26 5.89 -35.42
C LEU A 43 22.75 5.87 -35.28
N TRP A 44 22.20 5.43 -34.14
CA TRP A 44 20.78 5.58 -33.84
C TRP A 44 20.51 7.06 -33.51
N PRO A 45 19.94 7.87 -34.41
CA PRO A 45 19.68 9.27 -34.13
C PRO A 45 18.43 9.33 -33.25
N ARG A 46 18.52 9.86 -32.01
CA ARG A 46 17.38 10.11 -31.10
C ARG A 46 16.34 8.98 -31.09
N SER A 47 16.75 7.77 -30.74
CA SER A 47 15.85 6.63 -30.61
C SER A 47 15.15 6.65 -29.25
N PHE A 48 13.82 6.63 -29.26
CA PHE A 48 13.01 6.34 -28.07
C PHE A 48 13.01 4.83 -27.80
N THR A 49 13.10 4.44 -26.54
CA THR A 49 12.90 3.04 -26.13
C THR A 49 11.44 2.84 -25.75
N PHE A 50 10.77 1.93 -26.45
CA PHE A 50 9.38 1.57 -26.16
C PHE A 50 9.34 0.25 -25.40
N ILE A 51 8.58 0.21 -24.31
CA ILE A 51 8.38 -0.99 -23.49
C ILE A 51 6.90 -1.37 -23.57
N GLY A 52 6.65 -2.64 -23.87
CA GLY A 52 5.31 -3.22 -23.92
C GLY A 52 4.56 -3.00 -25.23
N ASN A 53 4.64 -1.83 -25.86
CA ASN A 53 4.03 -1.63 -27.17
C ASN A 53 4.72 -0.53 -27.98
N LEU A 54 4.71 -0.66 -29.31
CA LEU A 54 5.15 0.37 -30.24
C LEU A 54 3.93 1.19 -30.71
N PRO A 55 3.90 2.53 -30.52
CA PRO A 55 2.80 3.36 -30.97
C PRO A 55 2.58 3.29 -32.48
N ILE A 56 1.32 3.42 -32.91
CA ILE A 56 0.90 3.19 -34.30
C ILE A 56 1.68 4.06 -35.28
N GLN A 57 2.01 5.30 -34.92
CA GLN A 57 2.77 6.22 -35.76
C GLN A 57 4.21 5.76 -36.07
N TYR A 58 4.77 4.84 -35.26
CA TYR A 58 6.09 4.26 -35.49
C TYR A 58 6.04 2.88 -36.17
N ARG A 59 4.84 2.35 -36.43
CA ARG A 59 4.64 1.07 -37.15
C ARG A 59 4.66 1.33 -38.66
N SER A 60 5.82 1.66 -39.24
CA SER A 60 5.94 1.77 -40.70
C SER A 60 5.96 0.37 -41.35
N PHE A 61 5.31 0.24 -42.51
CA PHE A 61 5.12 -1.04 -43.21
C PHE A 61 6.43 -1.73 -43.68
N ASP A 62 7.54 -0.98 -43.82
CA ASP A 62 8.78 -1.51 -44.42
C ASP A 62 9.83 -2.03 -43.41
N THR A 63 9.78 -1.63 -42.14
CA THR A 63 10.84 -1.99 -41.15
C THR A 63 10.48 -3.14 -40.21
N LEU A 64 9.21 -3.54 -40.19
CA LEU A 64 8.68 -4.62 -39.33
C LEU A 64 8.12 -5.80 -40.15
N SER A 65 8.40 -5.86 -41.44
CA SER A 65 7.74 -6.73 -42.42
C SER A 65 7.81 -8.24 -42.13
N ASN A 66 8.71 -8.68 -41.23
CA ASN A 66 8.77 -10.07 -40.75
C ASN A 66 8.34 -10.28 -39.28
N PHE A 67 8.11 -9.20 -38.52
CA PHE A 67 7.67 -9.27 -37.12
C PHE A 67 6.28 -8.65 -37.00
N ILE A 68 5.28 -9.51 -37.17
CA ILE A 68 3.89 -9.21 -36.89
C ILE A 68 3.73 -8.91 -35.38
N ILE A 69 3.90 -7.65 -34.98
CA ILE A 69 3.54 -7.15 -33.66
C ILE A 69 2.23 -6.37 -33.80
N PHE A 70 1.11 -7.08 -33.98
CA PHE A 70 -0.22 -6.44 -33.99
C PHE A 70 -0.70 -6.10 -32.57
N GLU A 71 -0.30 -6.91 -31.59
CA GLU A 71 -0.73 -6.79 -30.20
C GLU A 71 0.42 -6.33 -29.29
N GLY A 72 0.10 -5.41 -28.38
CA GLY A 72 1.02 -5.00 -27.33
C GLY A 72 1.11 -6.08 -26.24
N PHE A 73 2.21 -6.06 -25.49
CA PHE A 73 2.42 -6.91 -24.32
C PHE A 73 1.32 -6.69 -23.28
N ARG A 74 0.67 -7.78 -22.87
CA ARG A 74 -0.28 -7.82 -21.78
C ARG A 74 0.26 -8.70 -20.66
N GLY A 75 0.84 -8.07 -19.65
CA GLY A 75 1.44 -8.78 -18.51
C GLY A 75 1.99 -7.80 -17.49
N ALA A 76 2.83 -8.32 -16.60
CA ALA A 76 3.52 -7.53 -15.58
C ALA A 76 5.02 -7.47 -15.87
N ILE A 77 5.64 -6.32 -15.59
CA ILE A 77 7.09 -6.13 -15.65
C ILE A 77 7.52 -5.56 -14.32
N GLN A 78 8.44 -6.24 -13.63
CA GLN A 78 8.87 -5.84 -12.29
C GLN A 78 10.19 -5.06 -12.29
N LYS A 79 11.12 -5.40 -13.20
CA LYS A 79 12.47 -4.81 -13.20
C LYS A 79 12.98 -4.66 -14.62
N ILE A 80 13.51 -3.48 -14.93
CA ILE A 80 14.16 -3.18 -16.20
C ILE A 80 15.55 -2.63 -15.91
N ILE A 81 16.55 -3.17 -16.60
CA ILE A 81 17.93 -2.69 -16.56
C ILE A 81 18.32 -2.42 -18.01
N LEU A 82 18.59 -1.17 -18.35
CA LEU A 82 19.03 -0.76 -19.68
C LEU A 82 20.51 -0.38 -19.60
N ASN A 83 21.38 -1.10 -20.33
CA ASN A 83 22.81 -0.83 -20.36
C ASN A 83 23.44 -0.67 -18.95
N ASN A 84 23.13 -1.60 -18.05
CA ASN A 84 23.54 -1.59 -16.63
C ASN A 84 22.94 -0.47 -15.75
N HIS A 85 22.00 0.32 -16.26
CA HIS A 85 21.25 1.30 -15.49
C HIS A 85 19.86 0.75 -15.13
N PRO A 86 19.58 0.44 -13.85
CA PRO A 86 18.25 0.03 -13.43
C PRO A 86 17.27 1.22 -13.51
N LEU A 87 16.08 0.99 -14.05
CA LEU A 87 14.95 1.92 -13.95
C LEU A 87 14.25 1.65 -12.61
N ASN A 88 14.45 2.55 -11.65
CA ASN A 88 14.00 2.35 -10.27
C ASN A 88 12.51 2.60 -10.09
N ASP A 89 11.96 3.57 -10.83
CA ASP A 89 10.51 3.78 -10.94
C ASP A 89 10.16 3.94 -12.41
N ILE A 90 9.81 2.81 -13.05
CA ILE A 90 9.47 2.73 -14.47
C ILE A 90 8.39 3.77 -14.86
N ARG A 91 7.52 4.17 -13.93
CA ARG A 91 6.47 5.16 -14.21
C ARG A 91 6.96 6.60 -14.09
N GLN A 92 7.91 6.90 -13.20
CA GLN A 92 8.52 8.22 -13.13
C GLN A 92 9.58 8.44 -14.21
N ASP A 93 10.29 7.37 -14.57
CA ASP A 93 11.34 7.40 -15.59
C ASP A 93 10.77 7.43 -17.02
N ALA A 94 9.47 7.17 -17.21
CA ALA A 94 8.82 7.18 -18.51
C ALA A 94 8.47 8.59 -18.99
N ILE A 95 8.75 8.87 -20.27
CA ILE A 95 8.32 10.10 -20.95
C ILE A 95 6.80 10.08 -21.20
N GLU A 96 6.27 8.92 -21.60
CA GLU A 96 4.84 8.70 -21.86
C GLU A 96 4.38 7.34 -21.33
N LEU A 97 3.14 7.28 -20.82
CA LEU A 97 2.52 6.07 -20.27
C LEU A 97 1.10 5.91 -20.83
N PHE A 98 0.74 4.72 -21.29
CA PHE A 98 -0.59 4.41 -21.80
C PHE A 98 -1.14 3.12 -21.21
N ASN A 99 -2.32 3.17 -20.58
CA ASN A 99 -3.01 2.01 -20.00
C ASN A 99 -2.17 1.12 -19.06
N ILE A 100 -1.20 1.73 -18.37
CA ILE A 100 -0.37 1.03 -17.39
C ILE A 100 -1.05 1.14 -16.03
N SER A 101 -1.23 -0.01 -15.39
CA SER A 101 -1.72 -0.11 -14.02
C SER A 101 -0.71 -0.84 -13.15
N GLU A 102 -0.80 -0.64 -11.84
CA GLU A 102 0.03 -1.35 -10.89
C GLU A 102 -0.32 -2.85 -10.87
N TYR A 103 0.69 -3.70 -11.02
CA TYR A 103 0.53 -5.13 -10.81
C TYR A 103 0.53 -5.44 -9.31
N ARG A 104 -0.54 -6.07 -8.80
CA ARG A 104 -0.75 -6.35 -7.38
C ARG A 104 -0.54 -7.82 -6.98
N GLY A 105 0.05 -8.62 -7.87
CA GLY A 105 0.28 -10.05 -7.65
C GLY A 105 1.73 -10.43 -7.34
N TYR A 106 2.58 -9.46 -6.97
CA TYR A 106 3.96 -9.77 -6.57
C TYR A 106 4.02 -10.27 -5.12
N PRO A 107 5.06 -11.00 -4.71
CA PRO A 107 5.07 -11.75 -3.45
C PRO A 107 4.86 -10.92 -2.18
N CYS A 108 5.23 -9.64 -2.18
CA CYS A 108 5.05 -8.73 -1.04
C CYS A 108 3.74 -7.91 -1.08
N HIS A 109 2.82 -8.21 -1.99
CA HIS A 109 1.55 -7.50 -2.08
C HIS A 109 0.33 -8.42 -2.21
N PRO A 110 -0.64 -8.37 -1.26
CA PRO A 110 -0.59 -7.60 -0.01
C PRO A 110 0.54 -8.13 0.89
N ASN A 111 1.13 -7.29 1.75
CA ASN A 111 2.27 -7.67 2.58
C ASN A 111 1.96 -8.97 3.35
N PRO A 112 2.64 -10.09 3.06
CA PRO A 112 2.37 -11.40 3.66
C PRO A 112 2.97 -11.53 5.07
N CYS A 113 3.83 -10.58 5.48
CA CYS A 113 4.52 -10.62 6.75
C CYS A 113 3.62 -10.16 7.91
N THR A 114 3.86 -10.72 9.10
CA THR A 114 3.23 -10.25 10.33
C THR A 114 3.63 -8.81 10.66
N LEU A 115 2.77 -8.06 11.35
CA LEU A 115 3.02 -6.68 11.77
C LEU A 115 4.40 -6.51 12.47
N ASN A 116 5.10 -5.41 12.14
CA ASN A 116 6.50 -5.09 12.50
C ASN A 116 7.58 -5.89 11.77
N LYS A 117 7.23 -6.68 10.75
CA LYS A 117 8.19 -7.25 9.81
C LYS A 117 8.10 -6.54 8.47
N ILE A 118 9.25 -6.33 7.86
CA ILE A 118 9.37 -5.81 6.50
C ILE A 118 9.38 -7.02 5.58
N CYS A 119 8.48 -7.04 4.59
CA CYS A 119 8.61 -7.98 3.49
C CYS A 119 9.76 -7.47 2.62
N GLN A 120 10.68 -8.35 2.27
CA GLN A 120 11.73 -8.06 1.32
C GLN A 120 11.68 -9.14 0.27
N GLN A 121 11.32 -8.75 -0.94
CA GLN A 121 11.36 -9.64 -2.08
C GLN A 121 12.82 -10.01 -2.37
N THR A 122 13.11 -11.31 -2.39
CA THR A 122 14.47 -11.84 -2.63
C THR A 122 14.66 -12.26 -4.08
N GLU A 123 13.62 -12.81 -4.69
CA GLU A 123 13.58 -13.29 -6.08
C GLU A 123 12.26 -12.91 -6.74
N LEU A 124 12.06 -13.27 -8.01
CA LEU A 124 10.83 -12.95 -8.76
C LEU A 124 9.54 -13.42 -8.06
N ASN A 125 9.54 -14.64 -7.50
CA ASN A 125 8.37 -15.26 -6.84
C ASN A 125 8.51 -15.42 -5.33
N ASN A 126 9.62 -15.00 -4.72
CA ASN A 126 9.94 -15.33 -3.33
C ASN A 126 10.17 -14.09 -2.47
N TYR A 127 9.91 -14.22 -1.17
CA TYR A 127 10.04 -13.15 -0.20
C TYR A 127 10.61 -13.64 1.13
N THR A 128 11.15 -12.70 1.90
CA THR A 128 11.62 -12.93 3.27
C THR A 128 11.04 -11.86 4.18
N CYS A 129 10.72 -12.24 5.43
CA CYS A 129 10.18 -11.33 6.42
C CYS A 129 11.25 -11.03 7.48
N HIS A 130 11.80 -9.83 7.47
CA HIS A 130 12.79 -9.40 8.45
C HIS A 130 12.14 -8.59 9.57
N THR A 131 12.58 -8.80 10.81
CA THR A 131 12.18 -7.92 11.92
C THR A 131 12.71 -6.51 11.68
N ARG A 132 11.85 -5.49 11.78
CA ARG A 132 12.36 -4.12 11.93
C ARG A 132 13.29 -4.08 13.15
N TYR A 133 14.45 -3.46 12.99
CA TYR A 133 15.41 -3.25 14.08
C TYR A 133 14.71 -2.77 15.36
N LYS A 134 15.23 -3.22 16.51
CA LYS A 134 14.73 -2.98 17.87
C LYS A 134 14.17 -1.56 18.07
N GLN A 135 13.10 -1.49 18.86
CA GLN A 135 12.40 -0.30 19.38
C GLN A 135 13.28 0.88 19.90
N SER A 136 14.59 0.72 20.03
CA SER A 136 15.48 1.68 20.67
C SER A 136 15.81 2.94 19.85
N ASN A 137 15.50 2.97 18.54
CA ASN A 137 15.72 4.12 17.67
C ASN A 137 14.44 4.51 16.88
N MET A 138 13.27 4.48 17.52
CA MET A 138 12.08 5.13 16.93
C MET A 138 12.37 6.62 16.81
N LYS A 139 12.80 7.05 15.61
CA LYS A 139 12.74 8.46 15.24
C LYS A 139 11.28 8.89 15.42
N ASP A 140 11.05 9.99 16.13
CA ASP A 140 9.74 10.60 16.35
C ASP A 140 9.22 11.22 15.03
N ILE A 141 9.06 10.38 14.00
CA ILE A 141 8.66 10.76 12.66
C ILE A 141 7.15 10.92 12.66
N SER A 142 6.70 12.15 12.41
CA SER A 142 5.31 12.42 12.08
C SER A 142 5.10 12.43 10.58
N ILE A 143 4.05 11.75 10.13
CA ILE A 143 3.61 11.77 8.74
C ILE A 143 2.50 12.80 8.55
N GLU A 144 2.51 13.49 7.42
CA GLU A 144 1.43 14.35 6.95
C GLU A 144 0.50 13.57 6.02
N LEU A 145 -0.80 13.68 6.25
CA LEU A 145 -1.85 13.18 5.39
C LEU A 145 -2.69 14.38 4.93
N ASP A 146 -2.78 14.58 3.62
CA ASP A 146 -3.55 15.67 2.98
C ASP A 146 -4.96 15.22 2.53
N GLY A 147 -5.31 13.97 2.83
CA GLY A 147 -6.55 13.32 2.46
C GLY A 147 -6.51 12.58 1.11
N ARG A 148 -5.37 12.56 0.43
CA ARG A 148 -5.15 11.71 -0.77
C ARG A 148 -4.48 10.38 -0.42
N GLN A 149 -3.72 10.34 0.67
CA GLN A 149 -3.01 9.15 1.11
C GLN A 149 -3.93 8.25 1.93
N ASN A 150 -3.81 6.93 1.71
CA ASN A 150 -4.44 5.90 2.52
C ASN A 150 -3.45 4.75 2.68
N LEU A 151 -3.06 4.46 3.92
CA LEU A 151 -2.13 3.38 4.25
C LEU A 151 -2.93 2.13 4.61
N MET A 152 -2.79 1.08 3.80
CA MET A 152 -3.49 -0.20 3.98
C MET A 152 -2.56 -1.30 4.49
N TYR A 153 -2.82 -1.84 5.67
CA TYR A 153 -2.10 -2.98 6.25
C TYR A 153 -2.98 -4.24 6.27
N SER A 154 -2.40 -5.41 6.04
CA SER A 154 -3.06 -6.72 6.03
C SER A 154 -2.51 -7.64 7.12
N TYR A 155 -3.26 -8.71 7.43
CA TYR A 155 -2.84 -9.79 8.35
C TYR A 155 -2.43 -9.31 9.75
N VAL A 156 -3.08 -8.26 10.24
CA VAL A 156 -2.76 -7.70 11.55
C VAL A 156 -3.31 -8.61 12.66
N PRO A 157 -2.45 -9.18 13.53
CA PRO A 157 -2.90 -10.05 14.61
C PRO A 157 -3.58 -9.22 15.70
N LEU A 158 -4.91 -9.12 15.61
CA LEU A 158 -5.76 -8.46 16.60
C LEU A 158 -6.21 -9.43 17.67
N ASN A 159 -6.24 -8.96 18.91
CA ASN A 159 -6.90 -9.71 19.96
C ASN A 159 -8.43 -9.49 19.88
N LEU A 160 -9.17 -10.58 19.68
CA LEU A 160 -10.61 -10.57 19.39
C LEU A 160 -11.47 -10.02 20.54
N ASN A 161 -10.93 -10.04 21.77
CA ASN A 161 -11.64 -9.67 23.00
C ASN A 161 -11.04 -8.45 23.70
N ARG A 162 -9.84 -8.02 23.30
CA ARG A 162 -9.16 -6.86 23.88
C ARG A 162 -8.42 -6.13 22.79
N ASN A 163 -8.71 -4.85 22.59
CA ASN A 163 -7.99 -4.02 21.63
C ASN A 163 -7.44 -2.81 22.36
N TYR A 164 -6.16 -2.50 22.14
CA TYR A 164 -5.52 -1.29 22.64
C TYR A 164 -5.02 -0.46 21.47
N PHE A 165 -5.38 0.82 21.43
CA PHE A 165 -4.90 1.76 20.42
C PHE A 165 -4.31 2.97 21.12
N LYS A 166 -3.15 3.43 20.64
CA LYS A 166 -2.52 4.65 21.15
C LYS A 166 -1.84 5.36 19.99
N LEU A 167 -2.10 6.65 19.84
CA LEU A 167 -1.46 7.47 18.81
C LEU A 167 -1.43 8.94 19.21
N LEU A 168 -0.58 9.71 18.54
CA LEU A 168 -0.63 11.16 18.54
C LEU A 168 -1.12 11.67 17.20
N PHE A 169 -1.97 12.70 17.23
CA PHE A 169 -2.54 13.31 16.03
C PHE A 169 -2.70 14.83 16.21
N ARG A 170 -2.65 15.58 15.11
CA ARG A 170 -3.05 17.00 15.07
C ARG A 170 -3.77 17.31 13.77
N THR A 171 -4.80 18.13 13.82
CA THR A 171 -5.61 18.48 12.64
C THR A 171 -6.27 19.84 12.80
N LYS A 172 -6.58 20.50 11.67
CA LYS A 172 -7.46 21.69 11.62
C LYS A 172 -8.82 21.37 10.98
N THR A 173 -9.08 20.10 10.67
CA THR A 173 -10.32 19.67 10.02
C THR A 173 -11.28 19.09 11.03
N SER A 174 -12.54 19.54 10.99
CA SER A 174 -13.58 19.05 11.89
C SER A 174 -14.16 17.68 11.51
N TYR A 175 -13.66 17.06 10.43
CA TYR A 175 -14.09 15.75 9.95
C TYR A 175 -12.92 14.98 9.35
N GLY A 176 -12.87 13.67 9.59
CA GLY A 176 -11.87 12.81 8.95
C GLY A 176 -11.77 11.42 9.59
N LEU A 177 -11.53 10.40 8.79
CA LEU A 177 -11.28 9.02 9.20
C LEU A 177 -9.79 8.82 9.46
N ILE A 178 -9.40 8.70 10.74
CA ILE A 178 -8.02 8.45 11.13
C ILE A 178 -7.63 7.02 10.80
N PHE A 179 -8.40 6.04 11.29
CA PHE A 179 -8.22 4.65 10.92
C PHE A 179 -9.53 3.86 10.87
N TYR A 180 -9.51 2.79 10.07
CA TYR A 180 -10.58 1.82 9.91
C TYR A 180 -10.01 0.40 9.94
N ILE A 181 -10.64 -0.50 10.67
CA ILE A 181 -10.25 -1.90 10.77
C ILE A 181 -11.50 -2.76 10.52
N GLY A 182 -11.44 -3.68 9.57
CA GLY A 182 -12.56 -4.56 9.27
C GLY A 182 -12.27 -5.54 8.13
N ASP A 183 -13.25 -6.39 7.83
CA ASP A 183 -13.28 -7.13 6.57
C ASP A 183 -13.83 -6.20 5.49
N THR A 184 -13.06 -6.00 4.42
CA THR A 184 -13.40 -5.10 3.32
C THR A 184 -13.64 -5.81 2.00
N THR A 185 -13.77 -7.15 2.03
CA THR A 185 -13.95 -7.99 0.84
C THR A 185 -15.41 -8.15 0.44
N ILE A 186 -16.29 -8.45 1.40
CA ILE A 186 -17.70 -8.79 1.11
C ILE A 186 -18.64 -7.76 1.73
N ASN A 187 -18.62 -7.60 3.06
CA ASN A 187 -19.52 -6.71 3.77
C ASN A 187 -18.74 -5.74 4.65
N VAL A 188 -18.37 -4.61 4.05
CA VAL A 188 -17.52 -3.61 4.69
C VAL A 188 -18.09 -3.16 6.03
N PHE A 189 -19.41 -3.08 6.18
CA PHE A 189 -20.08 -2.55 7.38
C PHE A 189 -20.64 -3.62 8.33
N SER A 190 -20.37 -4.91 8.14
CA SER A 190 -20.87 -5.94 9.07
C SER A 190 -20.18 -5.85 10.42
N GLN A 191 -18.87 -5.64 10.41
CA GLN A 191 -18.04 -5.59 11.60
C GLN A 191 -16.81 -4.72 11.37
N TYR A 192 -16.66 -3.67 12.18
CA TYR A 192 -15.54 -2.77 12.08
C TYR A 192 -15.18 -2.09 13.40
N ILE A 193 -13.96 -1.60 13.48
CA ILE A 193 -13.49 -0.65 14.49
C ILE A 193 -12.96 0.57 13.74
N SER A 194 -13.36 1.77 14.16
CA SER A 194 -12.88 3.00 13.55
C SER A 194 -12.59 4.09 14.56
N LEU A 195 -11.72 5.02 14.15
CA LEU A 195 -11.47 6.27 14.84
C LEU A 195 -11.68 7.42 13.85
N THR A 196 -12.67 8.26 14.14
CA THR A 196 -13.10 9.36 13.26
C THR A 196 -13.16 10.67 14.03
N ILE A 197 -12.99 11.77 13.31
CA ILE A 197 -13.33 13.11 13.77
C ILE A 197 -14.70 13.46 13.21
N VAL A 198 -15.62 13.90 14.08
CA VAL A 198 -16.97 14.30 13.71
C VAL A 198 -17.30 15.62 14.37
N ASN A 199 -17.56 16.66 13.58
CA ASN A 199 -17.83 18.01 14.06
C ASN A 199 -16.75 18.55 15.01
N GLY A 200 -15.49 18.19 14.80
CA GLY A 200 -14.33 18.60 15.61
C GLY A 200 -14.08 17.75 16.84
N PHE A 201 -14.87 16.71 17.08
CA PHE A 201 -14.72 15.81 18.23
C PHE A 201 -14.20 14.45 17.77
N ILE A 202 -13.23 13.89 18.50
CA ILE A 202 -12.77 12.52 18.26
C ILE A 202 -13.83 11.51 18.74
N GLN A 203 -14.11 10.50 17.92
CA GLN A 203 -15.08 9.43 18.14
C GLN A 203 -14.47 8.08 17.77
N PHE A 204 -14.49 7.15 18.72
CA PHE A 204 -14.16 5.75 18.50
C PHE A 204 -15.44 4.93 18.34
N THR A 205 -15.54 4.14 17.28
CA THR A 205 -16.74 3.34 16.98
C THR A 205 -16.38 1.86 16.88
N VAL A 206 -17.27 1.02 17.38
CA VAL A 206 -17.20 -0.44 17.29
C VAL A 206 -18.54 -0.97 16.79
N LYS A 207 -18.49 -1.74 15.72
CA LYS A 207 -19.60 -2.56 15.23
C LYS A 207 -19.14 -4.01 15.14
N THR A 208 -19.95 -4.93 15.63
CA THR A 208 -19.68 -6.38 15.53
C THR A 208 -20.91 -7.07 14.98
N GLU A 209 -20.76 -8.27 14.43
CA GLU A 209 -21.89 -8.99 13.83
C GLU A 209 -22.99 -9.30 14.85
N GLU A 210 -22.63 -9.53 16.11
CA GLU A 210 -23.60 -9.86 17.15
C GLU A 210 -24.40 -8.65 17.66
N ASN A 211 -23.98 -7.43 17.29
CA ASN A 211 -24.64 -6.17 17.62
C ASN A 211 -25.12 -5.45 16.36
N SER A 212 -26.45 -5.42 16.18
CA SER A 212 -27.09 -4.71 15.07
C SER A 212 -26.82 -3.20 15.08
N THR A 213 -26.57 -2.60 16.25
CA THR A 213 -26.24 -1.19 16.41
C THR A 213 -24.77 -0.98 16.74
N GLU A 214 -24.17 0.01 16.12
CA GLU A 214 -22.84 0.48 16.48
C GLU A 214 -22.82 1.07 17.89
N VAL A 215 -21.66 0.96 18.54
CA VAL A 215 -21.40 1.59 19.83
C VAL A 215 -20.23 2.53 19.65
N PHE A 216 -20.43 3.80 19.98
CA PHE A 216 -19.40 4.82 19.88
C PHE A 216 -19.11 5.47 21.23
N LEU A 217 -17.86 5.91 21.38
CA LEU A 217 -17.39 6.73 22.48
C LEU A 217 -16.80 8.02 21.90
N ARG A 218 -17.46 9.15 22.17
CA ARG A 218 -17.08 10.46 21.65
C ARG A 218 -16.58 11.39 22.75
N SER A 219 -15.57 12.17 22.42
CA SER A 219 -15.04 13.25 23.27
C SER A 219 -16.07 14.38 23.47
N LYS A 220 -15.87 15.18 24.52
CA LYS A 220 -16.66 16.38 24.85
C LYS A 220 -15.90 17.67 24.54
N ILE A 221 -14.64 17.55 24.18
CA ILE A 221 -13.79 18.66 23.79
C ILE A 221 -13.47 18.53 22.30
N ARG A 222 -13.26 19.68 21.67
CA ARG A 222 -12.81 19.73 20.29
C ARG A 222 -11.31 19.44 20.20
N ILE A 223 -10.89 18.89 19.07
CA ILE A 223 -9.49 18.50 18.78
C ILE A 223 -8.99 19.06 17.44
N ASP A 224 -9.79 19.91 16.79
CA ASP A 224 -9.51 20.50 15.49
C ASP A 224 -8.83 21.88 15.59
N ASP A 225 -8.02 22.07 16.63
CA ASP A 225 -7.29 23.31 16.96
C ASP A 225 -5.88 23.39 16.34
N GLY A 226 -5.46 22.36 15.62
CA GLY A 226 -4.13 22.23 15.03
C GLY A 226 -3.03 21.83 16.01
N GLN A 227 -3.35 21.58 17.28
CA GLN A 227 -2.40 21.15 18.31
C GLN A 227 -2.32 19.61 18.37
N TRP A 228 -1.22 19.13 18.96
CA TRP A 228 -1.03 17.71 19.18
C TRP A 228 -1.89 17.20 20.32
N HIS A 229 -2.69 16.18 20.02
CA HIS A 229 -3.46 15.41 20.99
C HIS A 229 -2.92 13.99 21.07
N ARG A 230 -2.99 13.40 22.26
CA ARG A 230 -2.68 11.99 22.52
C ARG A 230 -3.95 11.25 22.88
N ILE A 231 -4.27 10.21 22.14
CA ILE A 231 -5.41 9.34 22.47
C ILE A 231 -4.94 7.94 22.84
N GLU A 232 -5.55 7.39 23.87
CA GLU A 232 -5.42 5.99 24.28
C GLU A 232 -6.81 5.38 24.42
N ILE A 233 -7.06 4.30 23.69
CA ILE A 233 -8.32 3.58 23.69
C ILE A 233 -8.06 2.14 24.10
N GLU A 234 -8.83 1.63 25.05
CA GLU A 234 -8.84 0.24 25.41
C GLU A 234 -10.28 -0.31 25.31
N ARG A 235 -10.48 -1.28 24.43
CA ARG A 235 -11.63 -2.17 24.47
C ARG A 235 -11.23 -3.41 25.24
N PHE A 236 -12.00 -3.79 26.24
CA PHE A 236 -11.92 -5.08 26.91
C PHE A 236 -13.32 -5.67 27.02
N ARG A 237 -13.58 -6.73 26.24
CA ARG A 237 -14.90 -7.35 26.06
C ARG A 237 -15.94 -6.29 25.64
N ARG A 238 -16.85 -5.96 26.54
CA ARG A 238 -17.93 -4.98 26.35
C ARG A 238 -17.51 -3.56 26.68
N ARG A 239 -16.44 -3.37 27.42
CA ARG A 239 -16.07 -2.07 27.98
C ARG A 239 -15.10 -1.38 27.03
N ILE A 240 -15.46 -0.22 26.54
CA ILE A 240 -14.59 0.68 25.78
C ILE A 240 -14.22 1.83 26.71
N THR A 241 -12.93 2.10 26.83
CA THR A 241 -12.39 3.21 27.62
C THR A 241 -11.52 4.09 26.73
N MET A 242 -11.68 5.41 26.86
CA MET A 242 -10.90 6.41 26.11
C MET A 242 -10.29 7.41 27.10
N LYS A 243 -8.99 7.67 26.93
CA LYS A 243 -8.25 8.78 27.53
C LYS A 243 -7.75 9.67 26.39
N LEU A 244 -8.01 10.97 26.48
CA LEU A 244 -7.62 11.97 25.48
C LEU A 244 -6.81 13.04 26.21
N ASP A 245 -5.53 13.18 25.92
CA ASP A 245 -4.63 14.08 26.66
C ASP A 245 -4.60 13.75 28.17
N ASP A 246 -3.81 14.49 28.95
CA ASP A 246 -3.66 14.23 30.38
C ASP A 246 -4.71 14.93 31.25
N SER A 247 -5.28 16.03 30.76
CA SER A 247 -6.27 16.84 31.49
C SER A 247 -7.73 16.39 31.29
N TYR A 248 -8.02 15.58 30.27
CA TYR A 248 -9.38 15.11 30.01
C TYR A 248 -9.71 13.89 30.89
N PRO A 249 -10.88 13.86 31.54
CA PRO A 249 -11.28 12.69 32.33
C PRO A 249 -11.42 11.46 31.44
N ARG A 250 -10.93 10.33 31.95
CA ARG A 250 -11.14 9.02 31.32
C ARG A 250 -12.64 8.76 31.16
N ARG A 251 -13.06 8.32 29.97
CA ARG A 251 -14.46 8.00 29.68
C ARG A 251 -14.63 6.55 29.33
N THR A 252 -15.79 6.00 29.67
CA THR A 252 -16.11 4.60 29.45
C THR A 252 -17.53 4.45 28.92
N VAL A 253 -17.71 3.56 27.96
CA VAL A 253 -19.02 3.08 27.49
C VAL A 253 -18.99 1.55 27.46
N SER A 254 -20.16 0.93 27.60
CA SER A 254 -20.32 -0.52 27.54
C SER A 254 -21.25 -0.91 26.41
N LEU A 255 -20.84 -1.91 25.61
CA LEU A 255 -21.70 -2.54 24.61
C LEU A 255 -22.86 -3.26 25.30
N SER A 256 -23.98 -3.43 24.58
CA SER A 256 -25.22 -4.08 25.05
C SER A 256 -25.15 -5.61 25.11
N LYS A 257 -24.21 -6.23 24.37
CA LYS A 257 -23.89 -7.67 24.42
C LYS A 257 -22.39 -7.91 24.52
N LEU A 258 -22.01 -9.09 25.04
CA LEU A 258 -20.63 -9.58 24.90
C LEU A 258 -20.41 -9.85 23.41
N THR A 259 -19.42 -9.17 22.83
CA THR A 259 -19.14 -9.33 21.41
C THR A 259 -17.66 -9.52 21.17
N THR A 260 -17.40 -10.29 20.12
CA THR A 260 -16.06 -10.61 19.64
C THR A 260 -15.82 -9.88 18.35
N PHE A 261 -14.63 -9.31 18.17
CA PHE A 261 -14.26 -8.67 16.91
C PHE A 261 -13.40 -9.64 16.10
N ARG A 262 -13.97 -10.25 15.06
CA ARG A 262 -13.30 -11.28 14.24
C ARG A 262 -13.29 -10.96 12.73
N PRO A 263 -12.68 -9.84 12.28
CA PRO A 263 -12.63 -9.55 10.84
C PRO A 263 -11.79 -10.61 10.13
N ASN A 264 -12.31 -11.23 9.08
CA ASN A 264 -11.58 -12.23 8.29
C ASN A 264 -11.87 -12.07 6.79
N PRO A 265 -10.91 -11.57 5.98
CA PRO A 265 -9.58 -11.08 6.37
C PRO A 265 -9.62 -9.77 7.17
N THR A 266 -8.55 -9.48 7.92
CA THR A 266 -8.41 -8.20 8.63
C THR A 266 -7.55 -7.23 7.83
N TYR A 267 -8.14 -6.11 7.43
CA TYR A 267 -7.41 -4.96 6.87
C TYR A 267 -7.49 -3.76 7.80
N ILE A 268 -6.44 -2.94 7.77
CA ILE A 268 -6.34 -1.67 8.50
C ILE A 268 -6.07 -0.57 7.49
N TYR A 269 -6.92 0.43 7.44
CA TYR A 269 -6.74 1.62 6.62
C TYR A 269 -6.45 2.81 7.53
N ILE A 270 -5.41 3.57 7.25
CA ILE A 270 -5.02 4.78 7.99
C ILE A 270 -5.03 5.96 7.02
N GLY A 271 -5.69 7.06 7.41
CA GLY A 271 -5.79 8.27 6.60
C GLY A 271 -7.06 8.39 5.75
N GLY A 272 -7.80 7.30 5.56
CA GLY A 272 -9.10 7.30 4.87
C GLY A 272 -9.39 5.93 4.27
N TYR A 273 -10.60 5.73 3.73
CA TYR A 273 -10.91 4.55 2.93
C TYR A 273 -12.06 4.86 1.95
N HIS A 274 -11.69 5.18 0.69
CA HIS A 274 -12.62 5.71 -0.32
C HIS A 274 -13.80 4.78 -0.65
N ARG A 275 -13.67 3.46 -0.41
CA ARG A 275 -14.77 2.50 -0.62
C ARG A 275 -15.89 2.57 0.43
N LEU A 276 -15.73 3.36 1.49
CA LEU A 276 -16.81 3.63 2.47
C LEU A 276 -17.80 4.70 1.97
N CYS A 277 -17.41 5.46 0.94
CA CYS A 277 -18.25 6.51 0.38
C CYS A 277 -19.49 5.94 -0.32
N GLY A 278 -20.64 6.58 -0.11
CA GLY A 278 -21.94 6.19 -0.69
C GLY A 278 -22.89 5.47 0.27
N HIS A 279 -22.37 4.90 1.36
CA HIS A 279 -23.17 4.24 2.41
C HIS A 279 -23.06 4.92 3.78
N ASP A 280 -21.93 5.57 4.06
CA ASP A 280 -21.68 6.24 5.34
C ASP A 280 -20.86 7.53 5.14
N GLU A 281 -21.52 8.68 5.27
CA GLU A 281 -20.88 9.98 5.10
C GLU A 281 -19.83 10.27 6.18
N GLN A 282 -19.97 9.70 7.39
CA GLN A 282 -19.04 9.91 8.49
C GLN A 282 -17.67 9.31 8.17
N HIS A 283 -17.65 8.13 7.55
CA HIS A 283 -16.41 7.41 7.24
C HIS A 283 -15.83 7.74 5.85
N CYS A 284 -16.58 8.46 5.01
CA CYS A 284 -16.14 8.81 3.66
C CYS A 284 -15.02 9.87 3.63
N ARG A 285 -14.96 10.76 4.62
CA ARG A 285 -13.99 11.86 4.63
C ARG A 285 -12.60 11.37 5.08
N ALA A 286 -11.61 11.48 4.20
CA ALA A 286 -10.22 11.19 4.53
C ALA A 286 -9.68 12.14 5.61
N TYR A 287 -8.77 11.65 6.45
CA TYR A 287 -8.13 12.46 7.47
C TYR A 287 -7.12 13.43 6.85
N ARG A 288 -7.13 14.66 7.37
CA ARG A 288 -6.17 15.71 7.01
C ARG A 288 -5.46 16.21 8.24
N GLY A 289 -4.16 16.02 8.31
CA GLY A 289 -3.36 16.38 9.47
C GLY A 289 -2.15 15.48 9.63
N CYS A 290 -1.60 15.45 10.84
CA CYS A 290 -0.40 14.68 11.14
C CYS A 290 -0.72 13.50 12.05
N LEU A 291 0.01 12.40 11.88
CA LEU A 291 -0.02 11.23 12.76
C LEU A 291 1.39 10.83 13.17
N LYS A 292 1.57 10.38 14.41
CA LYS A 292 2.81 9.71 14.85
C LYS A 292 2.54 8.73 15.99
N ASN A 293 3.49 7.83 16.21
CA ASN A 293 3.49 6.89 17.34
C ASN A 293 2.23 6.02 17.38
N PHE A 294 1.83 5.42 16.25
CA PHE A 294 0.65 4.56 16.18
C PHE A 294 0.96 3.17 16.76
N PHE A 295 0.33 2.86 17.89
CA PHE A 295 0.38 1.56 18.56
C PHE A 295 -0.97 0.86 18.47
N MET A 296 -0.90 -0.45 18.23
CA MET A 296 -2.04 -1.34 18.18
C MET A 296 -1.72 -2.63 18.93
N ASP A 297 -2.46 -2.90 19.99
CA ASP A 297 -2.18 -3.95 20.96
C ASP A 297 -0.72 -3.87 21.46
N LYS A 298 0.13 -4.80 21.02
CA LYS A 298 1.57 -4.84 21.34
C LYS A 298 2.46 -4.40 20.19
N TYR A 299 1.87 -3.99 19.07
CA TYR A 299 2.55 -3.69 17.82
C TYR A 299 2.67 -2.19 17.59
N PHE A 300 3.73 -1.80 16.89
CA PHE A 300 4.01 -0.41 16.54
C PHE A 300 3.92 -0.31 15.02
N ILE A 301 2.94 0.43 14.53
CA ILE A 301 2.74 0.59 13.10
C ILE A 301 3.67 1.70 12.61
N ASP A 302 4.67 1.33 11.81
CA ASP A 302 5.56 2.30 11.17
C ASP A 302 4.81 2.95 10.01
N LEU A 303 4.43 4.19 10.22
CA LEU A 303 3.67 4.95 9.24
C LEU A 303 4.54 5.41 8.06
N PHE A 304 5.87 5.35 8.13
CA PHE A 304 6.78 5.93 7.14
C PHE A 304 7.43 4.87 6.24
N ASN A 305 7.94 3.77 6.81
CA ASN A 305 8.76 2.81 6.06
C ASN A 305 8.03 1.57 5.55
N ASP A 306 6.70 1.46 5.70
CA ASP A 306 5.96 0.31 5.19
C ASP A 306 5.73 0.43 3.68
N GLU A 307 5.95 -0.68 2.96
CA GLU A 307 6.04 -0.76 1.49
C GLU A 307 4.83 -0.18 0.73
N ILE A 308 3.70 -0.01 1.42
CA ILE A 308 2.47 0.62 0.91
C ILE A 308 2.67 2.12 0.59
N ASN A 309 3.70 2.76 1.14
CA ASN A 309 3.98 4.19 1.00
C ASN A 309 4.70 4.59 -0.29
N GLN A 310 5.06 3.64 -1.17
CA GLN A 310 5.88 3.92 -2.36
C GLN A 310 5.20 4.80 -3.43
N TYR A 311 3.89 5.07 -3.32
CA TYR A 311 3.11 5.68 -4.43
C TYR A 311 2.74 7.15 -4.21
N TYR A 312 2.75 7.62 -2.97
CA TYR A 312 2.58 9.03 -2.62
C TYR A 312 3.64 9.37 -1.58
N PRO A 313 4.67 10.16 -1.91
CA PRO A 313 5.72 10.49 -0.96
C PRO A 313 5.08 11.13 0.27
N LEU A 314 5.16 10.42 1.39
CA LEU A 314 4.71 10.93 2.67
C LEU A 314 5.62 12.08 3.07
N LYS A 315 5.01 13.23 3.35
CA LYS A 315 5.74 14.36 3.89
C LYS A 315 5.87 14.17 5.40
N GLN A 316 6.99 14.63 5.93
CA GLN A 316 7.13 14.77 7.35
C GLN A 316 6.36 16.03 7.80
N CYS A 317 5.58 15.87 8.87
CA CYS A 317 5.08 16.98 9.68
C CYS A 317 6.14 17.42 10.69
#